data_AF-A0AA37BR16-F1
#
_entry.id   AF-A0AA37BR16-F1
#
_cell.length_a   1.000
_cell.length_b   1.000
_cell.length_c   1.000
_cell.angle_alpha   90.00
_cell.angle_beta   90.00
_cell.angle_gamma   90.00
#
_symmetry.space_group_name_H-M   'P 1'
#
loop_
_entity.id
_entity.type
_entity.pdbx_description
1 polymer ?
#
loop_
_entity_poly.entity_id
_entity_poly.type
_entity_poly.pdbx_seq_one_letter_code
_entity_poly.pdbx_strand_id
1 'polypeptide(L)'
;MSHARLDHLYRKDLPRGIAEAEAELSTYLVGAHFGFDFREDSAAYIRGWLEHARADGKGLGKENIDRVMNNARWLINEISARL
;
A
#
# COMPACT_ATOMS: atom_id res chain seq x y z
N MET A 1 -5.85 -5.09 7.39
CA MET A 1 -6.12 -3.72 7.89
C MET A 1 -5.89 -2.67 6.81
N SER A 2 -4.79 -2.73 6.04
CA SER A 2 -4.49 -1.78 4.97
C SER A 2 -5.60 -1.66 3.91
N HIS A 3 -6.06 -2.78 3.34
CA HIS A 3 -7.18 -2.80 2.37
C HIS A 3 -8.46 -2.18 2.91
N ALA A 4 -8.90 -2.57 4.11
CA ALA A 4 -10.16 -2.09 4.69
C ALA A 4 -10.21 -0.57 4.83
N ARG A 5 -9.07 0.08 5.12
CA ARG A 5 -9.00 1.54 5.24
C ARG A 5 -8.89 2.25 3.89
N LEU A 6 -8.07 1.73 2.98
CA LEU A 6 -7.96 2.28 1.62
C LEU A 6 -9.29 2.16 0.86
N ASP A 7 -9.99 1.05 1.04
CA ASP A 7 -11.31 0.79 0.47
C ASP A 7 -12.38 1.75 1.01
N HIS A 8 -12.30 2.10 2.30
CA HIS A 8 -13.23 3.02 2.92
C HIS A 8 -13.03 4.49 2.49
N LEU A 9 -11.79 4.88 2.15
CA LEU A 9 -11.44 6.29 1.95
C LEU A 9 -11.41 6.74 0.48
N TYR A 10 -11.11 5.85 -0.48
CA TYR A 10 -10.68 6.31 -1.82
C TYR A 10 -11.32 5.57 -3.01
N ARG A 11 -12.27 4.65 -2.76
CA ARG A 11 -12.48 3.49 -3.65
C ARG A 11 -13.63 3.57 -4.65
N LYS A 12 -13.83 4.68 -5.37
CA LYS A 12 -14.79 4.65 -6.48
C LYS A 12 -14.20 4.26 -7.84
N ASP A 13 -12.95 4.60 -8.16
CA ASP A 13 -12.45 4.41 -9.55
C ASP A 13 -10.98 3.99 -9.69
N LEU A 14 -10.36 3.44 -8.63
CA LEU A 14 -8.95 3.03 -8.69
C LEU A 14 -8.79 1.64 -9.35
N PRO A 15 -7.91 1.48 -10.35
CA PRO A 15 -7.60 0.18 -10.93
C PRO A 15 -7.13 -0.81 -9.86
N ARG A 16 -7.57 -2.06 -9.94
CA ARG A 16 -7.27 -3.08 -8.92
C ARG A 16 -5.78 -3.19 -8.65
N GLY A 17 -4.94 -3.31 -9.67
CA GLY A 17 -3.48 -3.42 -9.48
C GLY A 17 -2.88 -2.24 -8.71
N ILE A 18 -3.40 -1.03 -8.91
CA ILE A 18 -2.95 0.15 -8.15
C ILE A 18 -3.42 0.06 -6.68
N ALA A 19 -4.66 -0.37 -6.44
CA ALA A 19 -5.18 -0.52 -5.07
C ALA A 19 -4.41 -1.58 -4.27
N GLU A 20 -4.10 -2.71 -4.89
CA GLU A 20 -3.32 -3.79 -4.28
C GLU A 20 -1.87 -3.32 -4.03
N ALA A 21 -1.26 -2.61 -4.98
CA ALA A 21 0.08 -2.03 -4.81
C ALA A 21 0.12 -0.98 -3.68
N GLU A 22 -0.89 -0.12 -3.54
CA GLU A 22 -0.98 0.83 -2.43
C GLU A 22 -1.08 0.11 -1.08
N ALA A 23 -1.90 -0.94 -1.01
CA ALA A 23 -2.12 -1.68 0.22
C ALA A 23 -0.86 -2.44 0.67
N GLU A 24 -0.18 -3.10 -0.27
CA GLU A 24 1.05 -3.86 -0.03
C GLU A 24 2.20 -2.92 0.34
N LEU A 25 2.39 -1.81 -0.39
CA LEU A 25 3.43 -0.83 -0.07
C LEU A 25 3.20 -0.19 1.31
N SER A 26 1.94 0.08 1.68
CA SER A 26 1.61 0.55 3.03
C SER A 26 2.02 -0.46 4.10
N THR A 27 1.77 -1.75 3.86
CA THR A 27 2.08 -2.83 4.80
C THR A 27 3.58 -3.04 4.92
N TYR A 28 4.31 -2.99 3.81
CA TYR A 28 5.78 -3.01 3.80
C TYR A 28 6.38 -1.91 4.68
N LEU A 29 5.89 -0.67 4.56
CA LEU A 29 6.37 0.46 5.37
C LEU A 29 6.07 0.28 6.86
N VAL A 30 4.90 -0.26 7.20
CA VAL A 30 4.53 -0.58 8.59
C VAL A 30 5.45 -1.67 9.14
N GLY A 31 5.67 -2.76 8.40
CA GLY A 31 6.56 -3.85 8.80
C GLY A 31 7.98 -3.37 9.03
N ALA A 32 8.51 -2.58 8.09
CA ALA A 32 9.84 -1.98 8.19
C ALA A 32 9.97 -1.07 9.44
N HIS A 33 8.92 -0.31 9.78
CA HIS A 33 8.91 0.53 10.99
C HIS A 33 9.07 -0.29 12.28
N PHE A 34 8.47 -1.49 12.35
CA PHE A 34 8.56 -2.37 13.51
C PHE A 34 9.73 -3.38 13.45
N GLY A 35 10.63 -3.25 12.46
CA GLY A 35 11.83 -4.08 12.35
C GLY A 35 11.64 -5.43 11.63
N PHE A 36 10.53 -5.62 10.92
CA PHE A 36 10.33 -6.78 10.05
C PHE A 36 10.93 -6.53 8.67
N ASP A 37 11.58 -7.55 8.09
CA ASP A 37 12.10 -7.50 6.71
C ASP A 37 11.22 -8.33 5.77
N PHE A 38 10.31 -7.65 5.07
CA PHE A 38 9.44 -8.23 4.04
C PHE A 38 9.90 -7.87 2.62
N ARG A 39 11.16 -7.45 2.46
CA ARG A 39 11.61 -6.82 1.22
C ARG A 39 11.54 -7.76 0.01
N GLU A 40 11.86 -9.04 0.18
CA GLU A 40 11.77 -10.00 -0.93
C GLU A 40 10.31 -10.33 -1.27
N ASP A 41 9.49 -10.61 -0.26
CA ASP A 41 8.09 -10.97 -0.42
C ASP A 41 7.27 -9.81 -1.01
N SER A 42 7.30 -8.64 -0.37
CA SER A 42 6.52 -7.47 -0.80
C SER A 42 7.01 -6.91 -2.14
N ALA A 43 8.32 -6.97 -2.45
CA ALA A 43 8.81 -6.46 -3.74
C ALA A 43 8.28 -7.27 -4.93
N ALA A 44 8.14 -8.59 -4.80
CA ALA A 44 7.57 -9.43 -5.85
C ALA A 44 6.10 -9.08 -6.12
N TYR A 45 5.30 -8.93 -5.05
CA TYR A 45 3.89 -8.55 -5.17
C TYR A 45 3.72 -7.13 -5.74
N ILE A 46 4.43 -6.15 -5.20
CA ILE A 46 4.38 -4.76 -5.68
C ILE A 46 4.75 -4.70 -7.17
N ARG A 47 5.79 -5.44 -7.59
CA ARG A 47 6.18 -5.49 -9.00
C ARG A 47 5.07 -6.06 -9.88
N GLY A 48 4.51 -7.21 -9.52
CA GLY A 48 3.44 -7.84 -10.29
C GLY A 48 2.23 -6.92 -10.45
N TRP A 49 1.81 -6.25 -9.38
CA TRP A 49 0.68 -5.32 -9.42
C TRP A 49 0.94 -4.09 -10.29
N LEU A 50 2.16 -3.57 -10.31
CA LEU A 50 2.55 -2.43 -11.14
C LEU A 50 2.71 -2.79 -12.61
N GLU A 51 3.16 -4.01 -12.92
CA GLU A 51 3.20 -4.54 -14.28
C GLU A 51 1.78 -4.66 -14.84
N HIS A 52 0.84 -5.21 -14.06
CA HIS A 52 -0.57 -5.25 -14.44
C HIS A 52 -1.16 -3.85 -14.64
N ALA A 53 -0.90 -2.91 -13.73
CA ALA A 53 -1.40 -1.54 -13.89
C ALA A 53 -0.82 -0.86 -15.14
N ARG A 54 0.46 -1.08 -15.45
CA ARG A 54 1.11 -0.55 -16.66
C ARG A 54 0.50 -1.10 -17.94
N ALA A 55 0.13 -2.39 -17.97
CA ALA A 55 -0.55 -2.98 -19.12
C ALA A 55 -1.88 -2.28 -19.42
N ASP A 56 -2.55 -1.75 -18.39
CA ASP A 56 -3.80 -0.98 -18.52
C ASP A 56 -3.57 0.53 -18.75
N GLY A 57 -2.32 0.96 -19.01
CA GLY A 57 -1.96 2.37 -19.18
C GLY A 57 -2.05 3.19 -17.89
N LYS A 58 -2.02 2.53 -16.73
CA LYS A 58 -2.08 3.14 -15.40
C LYS A 58 -0.74 2.98 -14.69
N GLY A 59 -0.49 3.79 -13.66
CA GLY A 59 0.76 3.72 -12.91
C GLY A 59 0.64 4.34 -11.52
N LEU A 60 1.65 4.09 -10.69
CA LEU A 60 1.81 4.79 -9.42
C LEU A 60 2.18 6.26 -9.70
N GLY A 61 1.24 7.15 -9.44
CA GLY A 61 1.45 8.59 -9.39
C GLY A 61 1.70 9.09 -7.98
N LYS A 62 1.95 10.40 -7.88
CA LYS A 62 2.19 11.08 -6.60
C LYS A 62 1.05 10.87 -5.60
N GLU A 63 -0.20 11.00 -6.05
CA GLU A 63 -1.38 10.84 -5.19
C GLU A 63 -1.46 9.44 -4.56
N ASN A 64 -1.03 8.41 -5.29
CA ASN A 64 -0.99 7.04 -4.78
C ASN A 64 0.04 6.92 -3.65
N ILE A 65 1.22 7.50 -3.84
CA ILE A 65 2.28 7.51 -2.82
C ILE A 65 1.83 8.30 -1.59
N ASP A 66 1.17 9.44 -1.77
CA ASP A 66 0.63 10.22 -0.65
C ASP A 66 -0.40 9.40 0.15
N ARG A 67 -1.28 8.63 -0.52
CA ARG A 67 -2.21 7.71 0.14
C ARG A 67 -1.50 6.61 0.91
N VAL A 68 -0.49 5.98 0.31
CA VAL A 68 0.34 4.95 0.94
C VAL A 68 0.97 5.47 2.22
N MET A 69 1.64 6.62 2.16
CA MET A 69 2.33 7.19 3.31
C MET A 69 1.36 7.57 4.43
N ASN A 70 0.23 8.17 4.09
CA ASN A 70 -0.83 8.50 5.05
C ASN A 70 -1.46 7.25 5.68
N ASN A 71 -1.61 6.19 4.91
CA ASN A 71 -2.15 4.94 5.39
C ASN A 71 -1.17 4.23 6.34
N ALA A 72 0.10 4.12 5.94
CA ALA A 72 1.16 3.55 6.76
C ALA A 72 1.32 4.31 8.09
N ARG A 73 1.35 5.65 8.05
CA ARG A 73 1.46 6.49 9.26
C ARG A 73 0.34 6.22 10.25
N TRP A 74 -0.90 6.11 9.78
CA TRP A 74 -2.03 5.82 10.65
C TRP A 74 -1.98 4.40 11.22
N LEU A 75 -1.61 3.41 10.41
CA LEU A 75 -1.47 2.02 10.89
C LEU A 75 -0.39 1.93 11.98
N ILE A 76 0.74 2.61 11.79
CA ILE A 76 1.79 2.72 12.81
C ILE A 76 1.21 3.31 14.08
N ASN A 77 0.54 4.46 14.01
CA ASN A 77 -0.05 5.11 15.18
C ASN A 77 -1.08 4.22 15.90
N GLU A 78 -1.96 3.55 15.16
CA GLU A 78 -2.97 2.64 15.73
C GLU A 78 -2.36 1.43 16.43
N ILE A 79 -1.28 0.87 15.87
CA ILE A 79 -0.56 -0.26 16.47
C ILE A 79 0.19 0.22 17.72
N SER A 80 0.94 1.31 17.60
CA SER A 80 1.70 1.89 18.71
C SER A 80 0.82 2.34 19.87
N ALA A 81 -0.40 2.80 19.62
CA ALA A 81 -1.35 3.17 20.68
C ALA A 81 -1.89 1.97 21.49
N ARG A 82 -1.66 0.74 21.00
CA ARG A 82 -2.13 -0.52 21.62
C ARG A 82 -0.99 -1.35 22.23
N LEU A 83 0.25 -0.93 22.07
CA LEU A 83 1.44 -1.51 22.69
C LEU A 83 1.72 -0.82 24.03
#